data_AF-A0A3Q1K776-F1
#
_entry.id   AF-A0A3Q1K776-F1
#
_cell.length_a   1.000
_cell.length_b   1.000
_cell.length_c   1.000
_cell.angle_alpha   90.00
_cell.angle_beta   90.00
_cell.angle_gamma   90.00
#
_symmetry.space_group_name_H-M   'P 1'
#
loop_
_entity.id
_entity.type
_entity.pdbx_description
1 polymer ?
#
loop_
_entity_poly.entity_id
_entity_poly.type
_entity_poly.pdbx_seq_one_letter_code
_entity_poly.pdbx_strand_id
1 'polypeptide(L)'
;MCFWFETEPVACITSKMSVRDETLEPEDLEKFFTVFDGSSPEDVSHARQLWSSLSLLPPLESRLVSADIRQRLPVSRPQRSGATAAAAAAAAAKPAAAEPPGAPALRQRREERQRYVSMGDQRREILALLRRRREQRIQKELVSVSFKPKVKLNRAKAMKPQRSSDSELDKELVQQLQ
;
A
#
# COMPACT_ATOMS: atom_id res chain seq x y z
N MET A 1 -1.25 36.98 -45.50
CA MET A 1 -1.96 35.97 -46.30
C MET A 1 -2.32 34.82 -45.39
N CYS A 2 -3.61 34.51 -45.32
CA CYS A 2 -4.18 33.44 -44.53
C CYS A 2 -3.68 32.10 -45.06
N PHE A 3 -3.15 31.24 -44.20
CA PHE A 3 -3.20 29.80 -44.41
C PHE A 3 -3.94 29.21 -43.21
N TRP A 4 -5.22 28.94 -43.45
CA TRP A 4 -6.01 28.07 -42.61
C TRP A 4 -5.36 26.68 -42.67
N PHE A 5 -4.80 26.22 -41.55
CA PHE A 5 -4.59 24.79 -41.38
C PHE A 5 -5.73 24.27 -40.52
N GLU A 6 -6.75 23.83 -41.26
CA GLU A 6 -7.89 23.07 -40.80
C GLU A 6 -7.36 21.89 -39.98
N THR A 7 -7.45 22.04 -38.66
CA THR A 7 -7.06 20.97 -37.76
C THR A 7 -8.22 19.99 -37.78
N GLU A 8 -7.98 18.81 -38.36
CA GLU A 8 -8.95 17.73 -38.33
C GLU A 8 -9.46 17.55 -36.90
N PRO A 9 -10.78 17.32 -36.71
CA PRO A 9 -11.28 16.92 -35.42
C PRO A 9 -10.60 15.58 -35.09
N VAL A 10 -9.71 15.59 -34.10
CA VAL A 10 -9.24 14.36 -33.47
C VAL A 10 -10.51 13.65 -33.05
N ALA A 11 -10.82 12.57 -33.76
CA ALA A 11 -11.93 11.71 -33.45
C ALA A 11 -11.80 11.39 -31.96
N CYS A 12 -12.69 11.95 -31.14
CA CYS A 12 -12.96 11.37 -29.84
C CYS A 12 -13.24 9.90 -30.14
N ILE A 13 -12.32 9.04 -29.73
CA ILE A 13 -12.56 7.60 -29.66
C ILE A 13 -13.67 7.48 -28.62
N THR A 14 -14.90 7.71 -29.06
CA THR A 14 -16.08 7.16 -28.45
C THR A 14 -15.90 5.67 -28.66
N SER A 15 -15.25 5.05 -27.69
CA SER A 15 -15.40 3.63 -27.48
C SER A 15 -16.88 3.46 -27.19
N LYS A 16 -17.66 3.23 -28.25
CA LYS A 16 -18.99 2.63 -28.17
C LYS A 16 -18.78 1.38 -27.34
N MET A 17 -19.09 1.46 -26.05
CA MET A 17 -19.43 0.27 -25.29
C MET A 17 -20.67 -0.25 -26.00
N SER A 18 -20.45 -1.14 -26.97
CA SER A 18 -21.49 -2.00 -27.48
C SER A 18 -21.92 -2.81 -26.28
N VAL A 19 -22.88 -2.29 -25.53
CA VAL A 19 -23.72 -3.06 -24.63
C VAL A 19 -24.36 -4.09 -25.55
N ARG A 20 -23.74 -5.26 -25.60
CA ARG A 20 -24.47 -6.45 -26.00
C ARG A 20 -25.49 -6.59 -24.89
N ASP A 21 -26.74 -6.34 -25.24
CA ASP A 21 -27.89 -6.69 -24.42
C ASP A 21 -27.96 -8.21 -24.43
N GLU A 22 -26.99 -8.86 -23.77
CA GLU A 22 -27.13 -10.23 -23.33
C GLU A 22 -28.10 -10.12 -22.15
N THR A 23 -29.32 -10.59 -22.36
CA THR A 23 -30.28 -10.87 -21.31
C THR A 23 -29.62 -11.80 -20.30
N LEU A 24 -28.95 -11.21 -19.32
CA LEU A 24 -28.42 -11.91 -18.17
C LEU A 24 -29.63 -12.47 -17.43
N GLU A 25 -29.71 -13.79 -17.34
CA GLU A 25 -30.74 -14.46 -16.55
C GLU A 25 -30.75 -13.88 -15.12
N PRO A 26 -31.93 -13.70 -14.49
CA PRO A 26 -32.03 -13.08 -13.17
C PRO A 26 -31.20 -13.80 -12.11
N GLU A 27 -30.96 -15.11 -12.30
CA GLU A 27 -30.12 -15.95 -11.44
C GLU A 27 -28.63 -15.55 -11.48
N ASP A 28 -28.13 -15.06 -12.62
CA ASP A 28 -26.77 -14.58 -12.74
C ASP A 28 -26.61 -13.18 -12.14
N LEU A 29 -27.65 -12.34 -12.22
CA LEU A 29 -27.66 -11.01 -11.57
C LEU A 29 -27.56 -11.15 -10.05
N GLU A 30 -28.29 -12.08 -9.47
CA GLU A 30 -28.31 -12.29 -8.02
C GLU A 30 -26.93 -12.67 -7.47
N LYS A 31 -26.08 -13.30 -8.29
CA LYS A 31 -24.68 -13.59 -7.97
C LYS A 31 -23.77 -12.37 -7.94
N PHE A 32 -24.12 -11.29 -8.64
CA PHE A 32 -23.32 -10.06 -8.72
C PHE A 32 -23.84 -8.92 -7.82
N PHE A 33 -25.02 -9.07 -7.21
CA PHE A 33 -25.57 -8.09 -6.27
C PHE A 33 -25.44 -8.55 -4.83
N THR A 34 -24.98 -7.64 -3.97
CA THR A 34 -25.08 -7.79 -2.52
C THR A 34 -26.21 -6.90 -2.00
N VAL A 35 -27.26 -7.52 -1.48
CA VAL A 35 -28.40 -6.82 -0.86
C VAL A 35 -28.24 -6.84 0.66
N PHE A 36 -28.38 -5.67 1.28
CA PHE A 36 -28.33 -5.51 2.75
C PHE A 36 -29.71 -5.74 3.37
N ASP A 37 -30.24 -6.96 3.24
CA ASP A 37 -31.50 -7.33 3.90
C ASP A 37 -31.26 -7.64 5.40
N GLY A 38 -32.18 -7.23 6.27
CA GLY A 38 -32.07 -7.37 7.72
C GLY A 38 -30.99 -6.52 8.41
N SER A 39 -30.26 -5.68 7.68
CA SER A 39 -29.28 -4.74 8.24
C SER A 39 -29.94 -3.49 8.82
N SER A 40 -29.28 -2.83 9.78
CA SER A 40 -29.80 -1.58 10.34
C SER A 40 -29.81 -0.46 9.29
N PRO A 41 -30.70 0.54 9.38
CA PRO A 41 -30.72 1.66 8.44
C PRO A 41 -29.40 2.46 8.46
N GLU A 42 -28.71 2.46 9.60
CA GLU A 42 -27.38 3.07 9.76
C GLU A 42 -26.33 2.34 8.90
N ASP A 43 -26.29 1.01 8.95
CA ASP A 43 -25.35 0.22 8.13
C ASP A 43 -25.60 0.39 6.63
N VAL A 44 -26.87 0.44 6.22
CA VAL A 44 -27.24 0.70 4.82
C VAL A 44 -26.73 2.07 4.36
N SER A 45 -26.82 3.08 5.23
CA SER A 45 -26.32 4.43 4.94
C SER A 45 -24.80 4.46 4.82
N HIS A 46 -24.08 3.77 5.72
CA HIS A 46 -22.63 3.65 5.69
C HIS A 46 -22.15 2.95 4.41
N ALA A 47 -22.80 1.84 4.05
CA ALA A 47 -22.50 1.13 2.81
C ALA A 47 -22.70 2.04 1.60
N ARG A 48 -23.84 2.76 1.53
CA ARG A 48 -24.10 3.72 0.44
C ARG A 48 -23.02 4.78 0.35
N GLN A 49 -22.61 5.38 1.48
CA GLN A 49 -21.55 6.39 1.50
C GLN A 49 -20.21 5.82 1.03
N LEU A 50 -19.86 4.61 1.49
CA LEU A 50 -18.63 3.93 1.09
C LEU A 50 -18.61 3.65 -0.42
N TRP A 51 -19.64 3.01 -0.96
CA TRP A 51 -19.72 2.70 -2.39
C TRP A 51 -19.78 3.97 -3.25
N SER A 52 -20.43 5.03 -2.74
CA SER A 52 -20.45 6.34 -3.39
C SER A 52 -19.07 7.02 -3.40
N SER A 53 -18.22 6.76 -2.40
CA SER A 53 -16.87 7.33 -2.37
C SER A 53 -15.92 6.72 -3.41
N LEU A 54 -16.18 5.49 -3.85
CA LEU A 54 -15.35 4.79 -4.85
C LEU A 54 -15.51 5.35 -6.27
N SER A 55 -16.63 6.01 -6.57
CA SER A 55 -16.84 6.70 -7.85
C SER A 55 -16.27 8.12 -7.86
N LEU A 56 -15.84 8.65 -6.71
CA LEU A 56 -15.16 9.93 -6.64
C LEU A 56 -13.72 9.80 -7.12
N LEU A 57 -13.30 10.77 -7.93
CA LEU A 57 -11.91 10.88 -8.35
C LEU A 57 -11.04 11.11 -7.11
N PRO A 58 -9.92 10.37 -6.94
CA PRO A 58 -9.02 10.61 -5.83
C PRO A 58 -8.62 12.09 -5.78
N PRO A 59 -8.62 12.72 -4.59
CA PRO A 59 -8.33 14.13 -4.44
C PRO A 59 -6.97 14.45 -5.07
N LEU A 60 -6.83 15.67 -5.60
CA LEU A 60 -5.61 16.08 -6.32
C LEU A 60 -4.35 15.91 -5.45
N GLU A 61 -4.50 16.04 -4.15
CA GLU A 61 -3.45 15.89 -3.13
C GLU A 61 -2.99 14.45 -2.91
N SER A 62 -3.82 13.44 -3.21
CA SER A 62 -3.43 12.03 -3.15
C SER A 62 -2.80 11.54 -4.46
N ARG A 63 -2.63 12.41 -5.46
CA ARG A 63 -1.96 12.04 -6.72
C ARG A 63 -0.46 12.09 -6.51
N LEU A 64 0.18 10.92 -6.55
CA LEU A 64 1.64 10.71 -6.52
C LEU A 64 2.42 11.51 -7.58
N VAL A 65 1.73 12.12 -8.55
CA VAL A 65 2.34 13.01 -9.52
C VAL A 65 1.46 14.25 -9.64
N SER A 66 2.01 15.42 -9.30
CA SER A 66 1.35 16.70 -9.55
C SER A 66 0.81 16.73 -10.99
N ALA A 67 -0.44 17.17 -11.14
CA ALA A 67 -1.03 17.41 -12.46
C ALA A 67 -0.27 18.54 -13.20
N ASP A 68 0.42 19.41 -12.46
CA ASP A 68 1.25 20.47 -13.01
C ASP A 68 2.53 19.90 -13.65
N ILE A 69 2.57 19.96 -14.98
CA ILE A 69 3.70 19.51 -15.80
C ILE A 69 4.94 20.39 -15.55
N ARG A 70 4.77 21.62 -15.05
CA ARG A 70 5.88 22.54 -14.78
C ARG A 70 6.72 22.15 -13.56
N GLN A 71 6.15 21.35 -12.65
CA GLN A 71 6.87 20.78 -11.51
C GLN A 71 7.60 19.48 -11.85
N ARG A 72 7.38 18.91 -13.04
CA ARG A 72 8.07 17.70 -13.47
C ARG A 72 9.45 18.09 -13.98
N LEU A 73 10.48 17.57 -13.33
CA LEU A 73 11.83 17.64 -13.89
C LEU A 73 11.80 17.06 -15.31
N PRO A 74 12.43 17.70 -16.30
CA PRO A 74 12.52 17.14 -17.64
C PRO A 74 13.14 15.73 -17.56
N VAL A 75 12.37 14.73 -17.95
CA VAL A 75 12.84 13.34 -18.00
C VAL A 75 13.94 13.27 -19.05
N SER A 76 15.14 12.88 -18.64
CA SER A 76 16.26 12.61 -19.54
C SER A 76 15.84 11.52 -20.52
N ARG A 77 15.44 11.90 -21.73
CA ARG A 77 15.19 10.95 -22.81
C ARG A 77 16.54 10.38 -23.26
N PRO A 78 16.70 9.04 -23.37
CA PRO A 78 17.84 8.47 -24.07
C PRO A 78 17.83 9.04 -25.48
N GLN A 79 18.90 9.75 -25.85
CA GLN A 79 19.06 10.30 -27.18
C GLN A 79 19.03 9.12 -28.16
N ARG A 80 17.99 9.03 -29.00
CA ARG A 80 18.02 8.13 -30.16
C ARG A 80 19.10 8.67 -31.09
N SER A 81 20.28 8.07 -30.96
CA SER A 81 21.35 7.91 -31.94
C SER A 81 21.27 8.82 -33.17
N GLY A 82 21.61 10.08 -32.98
CA GLY A 82 22.21 10.94 -33.99
C GLY A 82 23.66 11.18 -33.59
N ALA A 83 24.44 10.10 -33.50
CA ALA A 83 25.84 10.15 -33.12
C ALA A 83 26.68 10.58 -34.33
N THR A 84 26.95 11.87 -34.48
CA THR A 84 28.10 12.34 -35.25
C THR A 84 28.74 13.55 -34.57
N ALA A 85 30.08 13.54 -34.55
CA ALA A 85 31.01 14.52 -33.98
C ALA A 85 31.24 14.53 -32.45
N ALA A 86 30.23 14.76 -31.60
CA ALA A 86 30.51 15.03 -30.17
C ALA A 86 30.92 13.79 -29.35
N ALA A 87 30.38 12.60 -29.67
CA ALA A 87 30.70 11.36 -28.98
C ALA A 87 32.09 10.80 -29.33
N ALA A 88 32.62 11.12 -30.51
CA ALA A 88 33.96 10.70 -30.92
C ALA A 88 35.06 11.46 -30.14
N ALA A 89 34.83 12.71 -29.78
CA ALA A 89 35.75 13.49 -28.96
C ALA A 89 35.81 12.99 -27.50
N ALA A 90 34.68 12.49 -26.95
CA ALA A 90 34.65 11.90 -25.61
C ALA A 90 35.24 10.48 -25.57
N ALA A 91 35.16 9.72 -26.65
CA ALA A 91 35.75 8.37 -26.74
C ALA A 91 37.28 8.37 -26.92
N ALA A 92 37.88 9.50 -27.32
CA ALA A 92 39.33 9.68 -27.35
C ALA A 92 39.95 9.97 -25.97
N ALA A 93 39.12 10.26 -24.96
CA ALA A 93 39.56 10.28 -23.56
C ALA A 93 39.54 8.84 -23.04
N LYS A 94 40.72 8.21 -23.07
CA LYS A 94 41.12 6.98 -22.34
C LYS A 94 40.21 6.74 -21.12
N PRO A 95 39.64 5.53 -20.90
CA PRO A 95 38.92 5.26 -19.67
C PRO A 95 39.95 5.29 -18.54
N ALA A 96 40.09 6.44 -17.90
CA ALA A 96 40.80 6.55 -16.64
C ALA A 96 40.08 5.58 -15.70
N ALA A 97 40.79 4.53 -15.28
CA ALA A 97 40.32 3.60 -14.28
C ALA A 97 39.65 4.39 -13.16
N ALA A 98 38.42 4.04 -12.81
CA ALA A 98 37.70 4.69 -11.72
C ALA A 98 38.60 4.65 -10.49
N GLU A 99 39.15 5.81 -10.13
CA GLU A 99 40.04 5.96 -8.99
C GLU A 99 39.37 5.31 -7.77
N PRO A 100 40.07 4.42 -7.04
CA PRO A 100 39.50 3.76 -5.89
C PRO A 100 38.97 4.83 -4.91
N PRO A 101 37.77 4.67 -4.34
CA PRO A 101 37.22 5.65 -3.43
C PRO A 101 38.23 5.92 -2.31
N GLY A 102 38.51 7.19 -2.03
CA GLY A 102 39.43 7.56 -0.96
C GLY A 102 39.03 6.94 0.38
N ALA A 103 40.00 6.75 1.27
CA ALA A 103 39.81 6.19 2.62
C ALA A 103 38.56 6.71 3.39
N PRO A 104 38.22 8.02 3.38
CA PRO A 104 37.00 8.50 4.05
C PRO A 104 35.71 8.00 3.40
N ALA A 105 35.66 7.88 2.07
CA ALA A 105 34.48 7.40 1.37
C ALA A 105 34.21 5.91 1.64
N LEU A 106 35.28 5.10 1.77
CA LEU A 106 35.16 3.69 2.17
C LEU A 106 34.65 3.54 3.60
N ARG A 107 35.13 4.40 4.51
CA ARG A 107 34.66 4.42 5.91
C ARG A 107 33.18 4.78 6.01
N GLN A 108 32.73 5.82 5.31
CA GLN A 108 31.32 6.21 5.27
C GLN A 108 30.43 5.08 4.74
N ARG A 109 30.83 4.42 3.65
CA ARG A 109 30.10 3.26 3.11
C ARG A 109 30.02 2.10 4.10
N ARG A 110 31.06 1.87 4.90
CA ARG A 110 31.05 0.82 5.94
C ARG A 110 30.08 1.16 7.06
N GLU A 111 30.11 2.39 7.54
CA GLU A 111 29.20 2.88 8.59
C GLU A 111 27.74 2.84 8.13
N GLU A 112 27.47 3.25 6.88
CA GLU A 112 26.15 3.16 6.26
C GLU A 112 25.66 1.71 6.15
N ARG A 113 26.51 0.79 5.70
CA ARG A 113 26.18 -0.65 5.66
C ARG A 113 25.83 -1.19 7.04
N GLN A 114 26.60 -0.81 8.06
CA GLN A 114 26.32 -1.22 9.44
C GLN A 114 24.96 -0.70 9.93
N ARG A 115 24.62 0.56 9.63
CA ARG A 115 23.30 1.12 9.96
C ARG A 115 22.16 0.36 9.27
N TYR A 116 22.33 -0.01 7.99
CA TYR A 116 21.30 -0.80 7.29
C TYR A 116 21.17 -2.22 7.84
N VAL A 117 22.27 -2.85 8.25
CA VAL A 117 22.23 -4.17 8.90
C VAL A 117 21.46 -4.09 10.22
N SER A 118 21.76 -3.11 11.09
CA SER A 118 21.04 -2.96 12.36
C SER A 118 19.55 -2.66 12.18
N MET A 119 19.18 -1.84 11.19
CA MET A 119 17.76 -1.63 10.85
C MET A 119 17.09 -2.89 10.32
N GLY A 120 17.81 -3.71 9.55
CA GLY A 120 17.34 -5.02 9.09
C GLY A 120 17.08 -5.97 10.26
N ASP A 121 17.96 -5.97 11.26
CA ASP A 121 17.82 -6.78 12.48
C ASP A 121 16.60 -6.37 13.30
N GLN A 122 16.43 -5.06 13.54
CA GLN A 122 15.26 -4.52 14.22
C GLN A 122 13.95 -4.88 13.50
N ARG A 123 13.93 -4.78 12.17
CA ARG A 123 12.75 -5.16 11.38
C ARG A 123 12.44 -6.65 11.52
N ARG A 124 13.46 -7.51 11.56
CA ARG A 124 13.28 -8.96 11.77
C ARG A 124 12.67 -9.24 13.14
N GLU A 125 13.14 -8.55 14.18
CA GLU A 125 12.61 -8.67 15.54
C GLU A 125 11.13 -8.24 15.62
N ILE A 126 10.79 -7.08 15.06
CA ILE A 126 9.40 -6.60 15.02
C ILE A 126 8.48 -7.61 14.31
N LEU A 127 8.90 -8.15 13.17
CA LEU A 127 8.13 -9.15 12.45
C LEU A 127 7.96 -10.44 13.24
N ALA A 128 8.98 -10.87 13.98
CA ALA A 128 8.89 -12.05 14.86
C ALA A 128 7.88 -11.83 16.00
N LEU A 129 7.89 -10.65 16.64
CA LEU A 129 6.93 -10.29 17.68
C LEU A 129 5.48 -10.28 17.15
N LEU A 130 5.27 -9.70 15.96
CA LEU A 130 3.94 -9.66 15.33
C LEU A 130 3.44 -11.05 14.97
N ARG A 131 4.32 -11.95 14.48
CA ARG A 131 3.97 -13.35 14.21
C ARG A 131 3.53 -14.06 15.48
N ARG A 132 4.30 -13.93 16.57
CA ARG A 132 3.97 -14.52 17.87
C ARG A 132 2.63 -14.01 18.41
N ARG A 133 2.38 -12.69 18.33
CA ARG A 133 1.11 -12.10 18.76
C ARG A 133 -0.08 -12.61 17.93
N ARG A 134 0.11 -12.79 16.63
CA ARG A 134 -0.90 -13.37 15.74
C ARG A 134 -1.19 -14.83 16.10
N GLU A 135 -0.16 -15.64 16.32
CA GLU A 135 -0.31 -17.04 16.74
C GLU A 135 -1.05 -17.17 18.07
N GLN A 136 -0.71 -16.34 19.05
CA GLN A 136 -1.42 -16.29 20.33
C GLN A 136 -2.91 -15.93 20.17
N ARG A 137 -3.22 -14.98 19.27
CA ARG A 137 -4.60 -14.63 18.95
C ARG A 137 -5.33 -15.83 18.35
N ILE A 138 -4.75 -16.47 17.35
CA ILE A 138 -5.32 -17.67 16.70
C ILE A 138 -5.56 -18.78 17.71
N GLN A 139 -4.62 -19.04 18.63
CA GLN A 139 -4.77 -20.05 19.67
C GLN A 139 -5.93 -19.73 20.62
N LYS A 140 -6.07 -18.48 21.07
CA LYS A 140 -7.19 -18.06 21.93
C LYS A 140 -8.53 -18.20 21.22
N GLU A 141 -8.59 -17.81 19.96
CA GLU A 141 -9.79 -17.94 19.13
C GLU A 141 -10.16 -19.42 18.94
N LEU A 142 -9.21 -20.29 18.57
CA LEU A 142 -9.42 -21.74 18.44
C LEU A 142 -10.00 -22.38 19.71
N VAL A 143 -9.47 -22.02 20.89
CA VAL A 143 -9.99 -22.53 22.17
C VAL A 143 -11.43 -22.04 22.41
N SER A 144 -11.73 -20.78 22.08
CA SER A 144 -13.07 -20.20 22.25
C SER A 144 -14.12 -20.74 21.27
N VAL A 145 -13.73 -21.22 20.09
CA VAL A 145 -14.66 -21.85 19.12
C VAL A 145 -15.32 -23.11 19.71
N SER A 146 -14.56 -23.88 20.49
CA SER A 146 -15.08 -25.10 21.13
C SER A 146 -15.90 -24.82 22.40
N PHE A 147 -15.67 -23.66 23.04
CA PHE A 147 -16.37 -23.26 24.25
C PHE A 147 -17.61 -22.43 23.91
N LYS A 148 -18.75 -23.11 23.69
CA LYS A 148 -20.05 -22.46 23.78
C LYS A 148 -20.33 -22.22 25.27
N PRO A 149 -20.30 -20.97 25.79
CA PRO A 149 -20.77 -20.73 27.14
C PRO A 149 -22.22 -21.16 27.20
N LYS A 150 -22.49 -22.28 27.87
CA LYS A 150 -23.85 -22.63 28.26
C LYS A 150 -24.29 -21.49 29.16
N VAL A 151 -25.11 -20.59 28.63
CA VAL A 151 -25.83 -19.57 29.39
C VAL A 151 -26.73 -20.33 30.35
N LYS A 152 -26.18 -20.74 31.48
CA LYS A 152 -26.95 -21.12 32.65
C LYS A 152 -27.36 -19.80 33.28
N LEU A 153 -28.56 -19.36 32.92
CA LEU A 153 -29.34 -18.42 33.70
C LEU A 153 -29.19 -18.84 35.18
N ASN A 154 -28.66 -17.92 35.99
CA ASN A 154 -28.46 -18.02 37.44
C ASN A 154 -27.22 -18.79 37.93
N ARG A 155 -26.12 -18.07 38.19
CA ARG A 155 -25.49 -18.10 39.52
C ARG A 155 -24.59 -16.89 39.72
N ALA A 156 -25.03 -15.97 40.57
CA ALA A 156 -24.20 -14.95 41.19
C ALA A 156 -23.04 -15.63 41.94
N LYS A 157 -21.80 -15.36 41.52
CA LYS A 157 -20.65 -15.01 42.37
C LYS A 157 -19.53 -14.53 41.45
N ALA A 158 -19.18 -13.25 41.59
CA ALA A 158 -18.07 -12.61 40.90
C ALA A 158 -16.75 -13.34 41.18
N MET A 159 -16.16 -13.91 40.14
CA MET A 159 -14.80 -14.44 40.17
C MET A 159 -13.91 -13.33 39.60
N LYS A 160 -13.08 -12.73 40.45
CA LYS A 160 -12.14 -11.66 40.07
C LYS A 160 -11.22 -12.20 38.97
N PRO A 161 -10.95 -11.44 37.88
CA PRO A 161 -9.98 -11.86 36.89
C PRO A 161 -8.60 -11.92 37.55
N GLN A 162 -8.05 -13.13 37.64
CA GLN A 162 -6.70 -13.36 38.10
C GLN A 162 -5.75 -12.65 37.11
N ARG A 163 -5.03 -11.63 37.59
CA ARG A 163 -3.92 -11.04 36.82
C ARG A 163 -2.94 -12.14 36.50
N SER A 164 -2.79 -12.46 35.22
CA SER A 164 -1.75 -13.37 34.75
C SER A 164 -0.39 -12.69 34.87
N SER A 165 0.61 -13.42 35.35
CA SER A 165 2.00 -12.96 35.52
C SER A 165 2.58 -12.30 34.26
N ASP A 166 2.17 -12.75 33.07
CA ASP A 166 2.54 -12.15 31.79
C ASP A 166 2.16 -10.66 31.68
N SER A 167 1.06 -10.23 32.32
CA SER A 167 0.61 -8.84 32.29
C SER A 167 1.43 -7.90 33.17
N GLU A 168 2.25 -8.46 34.06
CA GLU A 168 3.11 -7.71 34.97
C GLU A 168 4.47 -7.46 34.32
N LEU A 169 5.03 -8.49 33.67
CA LEU A 169 6.25 -8.38 32.87
C LEU A 169 6.11 -7.38 31.70
N ASP A 170 4.94 -7.36 31.05
CA ASP A 170 4.67 -6.46 29.92
C ASP A 170 4.64 -4.98 30.37
N LYS A 171 4.23 -4.71 31.62
CA LYS A 171 4.20 -3.36 32.19
C LYS A 171 5.59 -2.88 32.60
N GLU A 172 6.40 -3.77 33.18
CA GLU A 172 7.80 -3.44 33.53
C GLU A 172 8.62 -3.13 32.28
N LEU A 173 8.41 -3.87 31.19
CA LEU A 173 9.12 -3.64 29.92
C LEU A 173 8.76 -2.28 29.30
N VAL A 174 7.49 -1.88 29.37
CA VAL A 174 7.03 -0.56 28.90
C VAL A 174 7.62 0.57 29.76
N GLN A 175 7.77 0.35 31.06
CA GLN A 175 8.30 1.36 31.97
C GLN A 175 9.81 1.60 31.80
N GLN A 176 10.57 0.62 31.31
CA GLN A 176 12.01 0.76 31.02
C GLN A 176 12.32 1.56 29.74
N LEU A 177 11.30 1.87 28.93
CA LEU A 177 11.44 2.58 27.65
C LEU A 177 11.01 4.06 27.70
N GLN A 178 10.51 4.53 28.85
CA GLN A 178 10.18 5.93 29.10
C GLN A 178 11.30 6.63 29.86
#